data_AF-A0A946UFE4-F1
#
_entry.id   AF-A0A946UFE4-F1
#
_cell.length_a   1.000
_cell.length_b   1.000
_cell.length_c   1.000
_cell.angle_alpha   90.00
_cell.angle_beta   90.00
_cell.angle_gamma   90.00
#
_symmetry.space_group_name_H-M   'P 1'
#
loop_
_entity.id
_entity.type
_entity.pdbx_description
1 polymer ?
#
loop_
_entity_poly.entity_id
_entity_poly.type
_entity_poly.pdbx_seq_one_letter_code
_entity_poly.pdbx_strand_id
1 'polypeptide(L)'
;MKNVALGLSAFLLAGVLYGPPDAAADIYKCKEADGSLTYSQTPCPDNDTTVIITETGTERIIEKRDCRHAHQFALSTAGSMREGAASTDIFDYYGGVDSLSNGSIGIINYVYIYRNKTSVSIERIASLVESQCEGGTMPQVSCVDLPISFTEQLGGCSDDSNEEDKTQLAVADAPPQAPLAAQSDRSTATEYQPTDSPGQSRADCRQRYQAEIDNIDARMRSGYSSAEGNRLRDKRRQLQTQRSRC
;
A
#
# COMPACT_ATOMS: atom_id res chain seq x y z
N MET A 1 -60.59 -34.98 -39.24
CA MET A 1 -60.34 -36.05 -38.25
C MET A 1 -58.93 -35.90 -37.72
N LYS A 2 -58.74 -36.20 -36.44
CA LYS A 2 -57.66 -35.74 -35.56
C LYS A 2 -56.27 -36.27 -35.99
N ASN A 3 -55.29 -35.39 -36.14
CA ASN A 3 -53.88 -35.75 -36.17
C ASN A 3 -53.31 -35.61 -34.75
N VAL A 4 -53.06 -36.77 -34.14
CA VAL A 4 -52.27 -36.96 -32.92
C VAL A 4 -50.90 -37.42 -33.38
N ALA A 5 -49.85 -36.62 -33.19
CA ALA A 5 -48.47 -37.10 -33.13
C ALA A 5 -47.52 -35.95 -32.76
N LEU A 6 -46.45 -36.32 -32.07
CA LEU A 6 -45.18 -35.61 -31.85
C LEU A 6 -45.12 -34.65 -30.66
N GLY A 7 -44.50 -35.13 -29.59
CA GLY A 7 -44.00 -34.30 -28.49
C GLY A 7 -43.33 -35.09 -27.39
N LEU A 8 -42.41 -36.02 -27.70
CA LEU A 8 -41.73 -36.82 -26.68
C LEU A 8 -40.32 -37.23 -27.11
N SER A 9 -39.44 -36.26 -27.38
CA SER A 9 -38.03 -36.55 -27.74
C SER A 9 -37.08 -35.35 -27.51
N ALA A 10 -37.08 -34.71 -26.32
CA ALA A 10 -36.18 -33.57 -26.08
C ALA A 10 -35.74 -33.37 -24.61
N PHE A 11 -35.38 -34.43 -23.88
CA PHE A 11 -34.99 -34.31 -22.46
C PHE A 11 -33.79 -35.16 -22.01
N LEU A 12 -32.81 -35.42 -22.89
CA LEU A 12 -31.66 -36.29 -22.55
C LEU A 12 -30.27 -35.76 -22.97
N LEU A 13 -30.08 -34.44 -23.09
CA LEU A 13 -28.81 -33.87 -23.59
C LEU A 13 -28.27 -32.65 -22.82
N ALA A 14 -28.65 -32.47 -21.55
CA ALA A 14 -28.22 -31.32 -20.73
C ALA A 14 -27.58 -31.72 -19.38
N GLY A 15 -26.77 -32.78 -19.34
CA GLY A 15 -26.29 -33.38 -18.08
C GLY A 15 -24.79 -33.58 -17.90
N VAL A 16 -23.89 -32.98 -18.71
CA VAL A 16 -22.45 -33.35 -18.67
C VAL A 16 -21.46 -32.18 -18.50
N LEU A 17 -21.87 -30.96 -18.12
CA LEU A 17 -20.92 -29.83 -18.04
C LEU A 17 -20.88 -29.08 -16.69
N TYR A 18 -21.19 -29.76 -15.59
CA TYR A 18 -20.92 -29.27 -14.23
C TYR A 18 -20.05 -30.27 -13.46
N GLY A 19 -18.85 -30.56 -13.98
CA GLY A 19 -17.78 -31.05 -13.13
C GLY A 19 -17.20 -29.86 -12.36
N PRO A 20 -17.00 -29.95 -11.03
CA PRO A 20 -16.16 -28.96 -10.36
C PRO A 20 -14.81 -28.95 -11.09
N PRO A 21 -14.23 -27.77 -11.38
CA PRO A 21 -12.90 -27.71 -11.98
C PRO A 21 -11.96 -28.57 -11.14
N ASP A 22 -11.13 -29.38 -11.80
CA ASP A 22 -10.07 -30.14 -11.14
C ASP A 22 -9.27 -29.19 -10.26
N ALA A 23 -9.58 -29.17 -8.97
CA ALA A 23 -8.78 -28.47 -7.98
C ALA A 23 -7.46 -29.23 -7.96
N ALA A 24 -6.41 -28.60 -8.46
CA ALA A 24 -5.05 -29.08 -8.29
C ALA A 24 -4.89 -29.43 -6.80
N ALA A 25 -4.77 -30.71 -6.50
CA ALA A 25 -4.76 -31.20 -5.14
C ALA A 25 -3.42 -30.85 -4.52
N ASP A 26 -3.32 -29.65 -3.97
CA ASP A 26 -2.17 -29.23 -3.19
C ASP A 26 -2.07 -30.14 -1.96
N ILE A 27 -0.96 -30.88 -1.83
CA ILE A 27 -0.67 -31.69 -0.65
C ILE A 27 0.08 -30.81 0.35
N TYR A 28 -0.57 -30.53 1.47
CA TYR A 28 -0.01 -29.78 2.58
C TYR A 28 0.73 -30.73 3.52
N LYS A 29 1.95 -30.37 3.94
CA LYS A 29 2.68 -31.08 5.01
C LYS A 29 2.51 -30.30 6.31
N CYS A 30 1.80 -30.88 7.27
CA CYS A 30 1.55 -30.31 8.58
C CYS A 30 2.58 -30.84 9.57
N LYS A 31 3.18 -29.92 10.33
CA LYS A 31 4.06 -30.26 11.44
C LYS A 31 3.40 -29.90 12.76
N GLU A 32 3.08 -30.92 13.54
CA GLU A 32 2.46 -30.78 14.86
C GLU A 32 3.47 -30.30 15.91
N ALA A 33 2.97 -29.85 17.06
CA ALA A 33 3.79 -29.32 18.16
C ALA A 33 4.79 -30.33 18.75
N ASP A 34 4.49 -31.63 18.66
CA ASP A 34 5.38 -32.73 19.09
C ASP A 34 6.47 -33.06 18.05
N GLY A 35 6.43 -32.38 16.89
CA GLY A 35 7.33 -32.61 15.76
C GLY A 35 6.89 -33.72 14.81
N SER A 36 5.70 -34.31 15.00
CA SER A 36 5.11 -35.27 14.07
C SER A 36 4.78 -34.58 12.74
N LEU A 37 4.80 -35.37 11.66
CA LEU A 37 4.55 -34.89 10.31
C LEU A 37 3.34 -35.64 9.73
N THR A 38 2.31 -34.90 9.37
CA THR A 38 1.11 -35.43 8.71
C THR A 38 0.94 -34.78 7.34
N TYR A 39 0.38 -35.52 6.38
CA TYR A 39 0.11 -35.02 5.04
C TYR A 39 -1.39 -34.91 4.86
N SER A 40 -1.86 -33.73 4.44
CA SER A 40 -3.28 -33.45 4.26
C SER A 40 -3.56 -32.84 2.89
N GLN A 41 -4.76 -33.10 2.36
CA GLN A 41 -5.27 -32.42 1.17
C GLN A 41 -6.01 -31.11 1.52
N THR A 42 -6.10 -30.79 2.81
CA THR A 42 -6.63 -29.52 3.32
C THR A 42 -5.52 -28.75 4.04
N PRO A 43 -5.57 -27.41 4.08
CA PRO A 43 -4.66 -26.60 4.86
C PRO A 43 -4.57 -27.10 6.32
N CYS A 44 -3.39 -26.99 6.91
CA CYS A 44 -3.18 -27.44 8.28
C CYS A 44 -4.03 -26.61 9.25
N PRO A 45 -4.52 -27.21 10.35
CA PRO A 45 -5.18 -26.45 11.40
C PRO A 45 -4.24 -25.37 11.95
N ASP A 46 -4.81 -24.27 12.44
CA ASP A 46 -4.09 -23.03 12.80
C ASP A 46 -2.89 -23.18 13.75
N ASN A 47 -2.82 -24.32 14.45
CA ASN A 47 -1.83 -24.61 15.47
C ASN A 47 -0.58 -25.31 14.89
N ASP A 48 -0.63 -25.74 13.63
CA ASP A 48 0.43 -26.53 12.99
C ASP A 48 1.23 -25.68 11.99
N THR A 49 2.53 -25.95 11.90
CA THR A 49 3.37 -25.27 10.91
C THR A 49 3.12 -25.92 9.54
N THR A 50 2.61 -25.14 8.58
CA THR A 50 2.40 -25.62 7.21
C THR A 50 3.72 -25.52 6.43
N VAL A 51 4.19 -26.66 5.95
CA VAL A 51 5.30 -26.75 5.01
C VAL A 51 4.71 -27.05 3.63
N ILE A 52 4.89 -26.13 2.68
CA ILE A 52 4.56 -26.42 1.28
C ILE A 52 5.78 -27.09 0.65
N ILE A 53 5.57 -28.27 0.09
CA ILE A 53 6.56 -28.94 -0.75
C ILE A 53 6.24 -28.53 -2.18
N THR A 54 7.05 -27.64 -2.77
CA THR A 54 6.92 -27.34 -4.20
C THR A 54 7.36 -28.55 -5.03
N GLU A 55 6.91 -28.65 -6.29
CA GLU A 55 7.27 -29.75 -7.21
C GLU A 55 8.80 -29.97 -7.36
N THR A 56 9.60 -28.96 -7.03
CA THR A 56 11.07 -29.00 -6.99
C THR A 56 11.67 -29.57 -5.70
N GLY A 57 10.87 -30.04 -4.75
CA GLY A 57 11.33 -30.61 -3.47
C GLY A 57 11.92 -29.58 -2.49
N THR A 58 11.69 -28.28 -2.72
CA THR A 58 12.15 -27.24 -1.80
C THR A 58 11.08 -27.06 -0.72
N GLU A 59 11.44 -27.34 0.53
CA GLU A 59 10.55 -27.09 1.67
C GLU A 59 10.56 -25.60 2.00
N ARG A 60 9.39 -24.95 1.89
CA ARG A 60 9.20 -23.59 2.38
C ARG A 60 8.36 -23.65 3.65
N ILE A 61 8.99 -23.36 4.79
CA ILE A 61 8.26 -23.13 6.04
C ILE A 61 7.48 -21.84 5.85
N ILE A 62 6.14 -21.93 5.81
CA ILE A 62 5.30 -20.74 5.89
C ILE A 62 5.12 -20.48 7.37
N GLU A 63 6.03 -19.69 7.94
CA GLU A 63 5.74 -19.07 9.24
C GLU A 63 4.51 -18.20 9.04
N LYS A 64 3.47 -18.44 9.85
CA LYS A 64 2.24 -17.64 9.85
C LYS A 64 2.66 -16.20 10.16
N ARG A 65 2.60 -15.34 9.14
CA ARG A 65 2.96 -13.93 9.27
C ARG A 65 1.80 -13.21 9.94
N ASP A 66 2.06 -12.53 11.06
CA ASP A 66 1.09 -11.58 11.62
C ASP A 66 1.02 -10.35 10.69
N CYS A 67 -0.01 -10.33 9.84
CA CYS A 67 -0.27 -9.26 8.88
C CYS A 67 -1.31 -8.24 9.38
N ARG A 68 -1.79 -8.38 10.63
CA ARG A 68 -2.77 -7.47 11.23
C ARG A 68 -2.26 -6.04 11.32
N HIS A 69 -0.98 -5.88 11.64
CA HIS A 69 -0.29 -4.58 11.71
C HIS A 69 -0.27 -3.89 10.35
N ALA A 70 0.02 -4.64 9.28
CA ALA A 70 -0.03 -4.13 7.91
C ALA A 70 -1.46 -3.72 7.51
N HIS A 71 -2.46 -4.52 7.88
CA HIS A 71 -3.88 -4.22 7.64
C HIS A 71 -4.30 -2.90 8.32
N GLN A 72 -4.01 -2.74 9.63
CA GLN A 72 -4.37 -1.53 10.37
C GLN A 72 -3.63 -0.29 9.84
N PHE A 73 -2.34 -0.42 9.52
CA PHE A 73 -1.57 0.67 8.93
C PHE A 73 -2.12 1.09 7.56
N ALA A 74 -2.53 0.11 6.73
CA ALA A 74 -3.17 0.36 5.45
C ALA A 74 -4.54 1.04 5.60
N LEU A 75 -5.36 0.66 6.57
CA LEU A 75 -6.64 1.32 6.87
C LEU A 75 -6.44 2.82 7.16
N SER A 76 -5.56 3.14 8.11
CA SER A 76 -5.29 4.53 8.52
C SER A 76 -4.74 5.36 7.35
N THR A 77 -3.76 4.80 6.63
CA THR A 77 -3.15 5.45 5.47
C THR A 77 -4.17 5.69 4.35
N ALA A 78 -5.02 4.71 4.05
CA ALA A 78 -6.04 4.81 3.02
C ALA A 78 -7.14 5.81 3.38
N GLY A 79 -7.51 5.91 4.66
CA GLY A 79 -8.41 6.94 5.18
C GLY A 79 -7.85 8.34 4.93
N SER A 80 -6.62 8.59 5.39
CA SER A 80 -5.94 9.88 5.21
C SER A 80 -5.82 10.27 3.73
N MET A 81 -5.45 9.33 2.86
CA MET A 81 -5.37 9.59 1.42
C MET A 81 -6.74 9.81 0.77
N ARG A 82 -7.81 9.22 1.30
CA ARG A 82 -9.18 9.46 0.83
C ARG A 82 -9.65 10.87 1.16
N GLU A 83 -9.19 11.39 2.29
CA GLU A 83 -9.43 12.77 2.74
C GLU A 83 -8.60 13.81 1.98
N GLY A 84 -7.69 13.36 1.10
CA GLY A 84 -6.94 14.21 0.19
C GLY A 84 -5.46 14.34 0.52
N ALA A 85 -4.95 13.67 1.55
CA ALA A 85 -3.52 13.66 1.84
C ALA A 85 -2.73 13.04 0.69
N ALA A 86 -1.64 13.69 0.28
CA ALA A 86 -0.66 13.10 -0.63
C ALA A 86 0.22 12.08 0.11
N SER A 87 0.88 11.18 -0.62
CA SER A 87 1.85 10.25 0.00
C SER A 87 2.98 10.98 0.71
N THR A 88 3.40 12.14 0.22
CA THR A 88 4.40 13.01 0.86
C THR A 88 3.94 13.47 2.24
N ASP A 89 2.66 13.83 2.39
CA ASP A 89 2.11 14.30 3.66
C ASP A 89 2.09 13.17 4.69
N ILE A 90 1.78 11.94 4.25
CA ILE A 90 1.84 10.74 5.08
C ILE A 90 3.29 10.43 5.51
N PHE A 91 4.25 10.52 4.58
CA PHE A 91 5.66 10.33 4.91
C PHE A 91 6.14 11.37 5.93
N ASP A 92 5.85 12.65 5.69
CA ASP A 92 6.25 13.74 6.58
C ASP A 92 5.60 13.61 7.97
N TYR A 93 4.33 13.19 8.04
CA TYR A 93 3.62 12.93 9.29
C TYR A 93 4.33 11.89 10.16
N TYR A 94 4.94 10.87 9.54
CA TYR A 94 5.68 9.82 10.23
C TYR A 94 7.18 10.11 10.42
N GLY A 95 7.61 11.36 10.21
CA GLY A 95 9.00 11.79 10.42
C GLY A 95 9.88 11.74 9.16
N GLY A 96 9.28 11.53 7.99
CA GLY A 96 9.95 11.45 6.69
C GLY A 96 10.08 10.02 6.16
N VAL A 97 10.70 9.88 4.99
CA VAL A 97 10.93 8.57 4.38
C VAL A 97 12.00 7.77 5.14
N ASP A 98 12.97 8.46 5.75
CA ASP A 98 14.09 7.85 6.46
C ASP A 98 13.71 7.25 7.82
N SER A 99 12.56 7.63 8.39
CA SER A 99 12.05 7.12 9.67
C SER A 99 11.13 5.90 9.50
N LEU A 100 10.83 5.51 8.26
CA LEU A 100 9.92 4.43 7.96
C LEU A 100 10.68 3.18 7.51
N SER A 101 10.17 2.02 7.91
CA SER A 101 10.65 0.75 7.35
C SER A 101 10.32 0.66 5.85
N ASN A 102 11.09 -0.15 5.13
CA ASN A 102 10.79 -0.48 3.72
C ASN A 102 9.39 -1.07 3.55
N GLY A 103 8.91 -1.81 4.55
CA GLY A 103 7.56 -2.36 4.59
C GLY A 103 6.48 -1.29 4.65
N SER A 104 6.59 -0.33 5.59
CA SER A 104 5.66 0.80 5.69
C SER A 104 5.66 1.65 4.42
N ILE A 105 6.82 1.92 3.82
CA ILE A 105 6.94 2.63 2.54
C ILE A 105 6.21 1.85 1.43
N GLY A 106 6.38 0.53 1.39
CA GLY A 106 5.69 -0.35 0.46
C GLY A 106 4.16 -0.25 0.58
N ILE A 107 3.64 -0.28 1.82
CA ILE A 107 2.20 -0.13 2.10
C ILE A 107 1.70 1.24 1.63
N ILE A 108 2.39 2.34 1.99
CA ILE A 108 1.99 3.70 1.60
C ILE A 108 1.92 3.82 0.07
N ASN A 109 2.94 3.33 -0.63
CA ASN A 109 2.96 3.35 -2.10
C ASN A 109 1.85 2.48 -2.71
N TYR A 110 1.57 1.32 -2.14
CA TYR A 110 0.49 0.45 -2.60
C TYR A 110 -0.88 1.13 -2.45
N VAL A 111 -1.16 1.68 -1.26
CA VAL A 111 -2.41 2.39 -0.97
C VAL A 111 -2.58 3.60 -1.91
N TYR A 112 -1.51 4.33 -2.22
CA TYR A 112 -1.53 5.48 -3.11
C TYR A 112 -2.11 5.18 -4.50
N ILE A 113 -1.86 3.97 -5.04
CA ILE A 113 -2.39 3.53 -6.34
C ILE A 113 -3.94 3.54 -6.36
N TYR A 114 -4.57 3.40 -5.19
CA TYR A 114 -6.03 3.34 -5.01
C TYR A 114 -6.64 4.66 -4.55
N ARG A 115 -5.85 5.70 -4.27
CA ARG A 115 -6.35 6.96 -3.66
C ARG A 115 -7.53 7.58 -4.41
N ASN A 116 -7.48 7.59 -5.75
CA ASN A 116 -8.50 8.18 -6.62
C ASN A 116 -9.60 7.17 -7.03
N LYS A 117 -9.53 5.91 -6.59
CA LYS A 117 -10.48 4.85 -6.96
C LYS A 117 -11.57 4.76 -5.91
N THR A 118 -12.64 5.53 -6.07
CA THR A 118 -13.79 5.53 -5.14
C THR A 118 -14.61 4.25 -5.17
N SER A 119 -14.48 3.44 -6.23
CA SER A 119 -15.12 2.12 -6.34
C SER A 119 -14.51 1.05 -5.42
N VAL A 120 -13.32 1.30 -4.85
CA VAL A 120 -12.65 0.38 -3.92
C VAL A 120 -12.71 0.97 -2.52
N SER A 121 -13.36 0.28 -1.59
CA SER A 121 -13.47 0.72 -0.20
C SER A 121 -12.11 0.70 0.51
N ILE A 122 -11.99 1.45 1.61
CA ILE A 122 -10.77 1.51 2.42
C ILE A 122 -10.45 0.12 3.01
N GLU A 123 -11.48 -0.58 3.50
CA GLU A 123 -11.39 -1.93 4.03
C GLU A 123 -10.89 -2.89 2.96
N ARG A 124 -11.41 -2.79 1.72
CA ARG A 124 -10.94 -3.63 0.63
C ARG A 124 -9.47 -3.39 0.29
N ILE A 125 -8.99 -2.15 0.36
CA ILE A 125 -7.57 -1.84 0.16
C ILE A 125 -6.73 -2.47 1.27
N ALA A 126 -7.16 -2.35 2.52
CA ALA A 126 -6.45 -2.94 3.66
C ALA A 126 -6.41 -4.47 3.62
N SER A 127 -7.52 -5.14 3.28
CA SER A 127 -7.54 -6.60 3.12
C SER A 127 -6.66 -7.07 1.95
N LEU A 128 -6.49 -6.25 0.90
CA LEU A 128 -5.54 -6.58 -0.18
C LEU A 128 -4.09 -6.46 0.29
N VAL A 129 -3.77 -5.48 1.14
CA VAL A 129 -2.44 -5.35 1.76
C VAL A 129 -2.15 -6.55 2.66
N GLU A 130 -3.11 -6.95 3.50
CA GLU A 130 -3.02 -8.14 4.34
C GLU A 130 -2.74 -9.40 3.51
N SER A 131 -3.55 -9.64 2.47
CA SER A 131 -3.37 -10.78 1.58
C SER A 131 -2.00 -10.79 0.87
N GLN A 132 -1.45 -9.62 0.53
CA GLN A 132 -0.08 -9.53 -0.03
C GLN A 132 1.01 -9.79 1.00
N CYS A 133 0.80 -9.37 2.24
CA CYS A 133 1.69 -9.69 3.35
C CYS A 133 1.71 -11.20 3.63
N GLU A 134 0.55 -11.85 3.67
CA GLU A 134 0.41 -13.30 3.84
C GLU A 134 1.05 -14.07 2.67
N GLY A 135 0.83 -13.59 1.43
CA GLY A 135 1.46 -14.15 0.23
C GLY A 135 2.96 -13.87 0.12
N GLY A 136 3.52 -13.06 1.02
CA GLY A 136 4.93 -12.69 1.07
C GLY A 136 5.40 -11.83 -0.11
N THR A 137 4.48 -11.25 -0.87
CA THR A 137 4.79 -10.29 -1.94
C THR A 137 5.08 -8.90 -1.38
N MET A 138 4.57 -8.62 -0.17
CA MET A 138 4.89 -7.42 0.61
C MET A 138 5.86 -7.78 1.75
N PRO A 139 6.79 -6.87 2.12
CA PRO A 139 7.63 -7.07 3.29
C PRO A 139 6.74 -7.25 4.53
N GLN A 140 7.14 -8.17 5.42
CA GLN A 140 6.48 -8.27 6.71
C GLN A 140 6.71 -6.96 7.47
N VAL A 141 5.63 -6.39 8.01
CA VAL A 141 5.69 -5.20 8.83
C VAL A 141 5.32 -5.63 10.23
N SER A 142 6.34 -5.83 11.06
CA SER A 142 6.12 -6.09 12.47
C SER A 142 5.79 -4.78 13.19
N CYS A 143 5.32 -4.87 14.43
CA CYS A 143 5.00 -3.67 15.19
C CYS A 143 6.22 -2.75 15.37
N VAL A 144 7.44 -3.30 15.51
CA VAL A 144 8.67 -2.49 15.62
C VAL A 144 9.08 -1.81 14.32
N ASP A 145 8.55 -2.27 13.17
CA ASP A 145 8.81 -1.69 11.86
C ASP A 145 7.85 -0.54 11.51
N LEU A 146 6.79 -0.37 12.31
CA LEU A 146 5.83 0.70 12.15
C LEU A 146 6.34 1.99 12.84
N PRO A 147 5.98 3.16 12.31
CA PRO A 147 6.37 4.42 12.92
C PRO A 147 5.80 4.53 14.35
N ILE A 148 6.62 5.07 15.27
CA ILE A 148 6.32 5.14 16.71
C ILE A 148 4.98 5.84 16.97
N SER A 149 4.69 6.92 16.25
CA SER A 149 3.43 7.65 16.42
C SER A 149 2.20 6.82 16.05
N PHE A 150 2.34 5.85 15.15
CA PHE A 150 1.26 4.93 14.80
C PHE A 150 1.12 3.81 15.85
N THR A 151 2.24 3.24 16.32
CA THR A 151 2.19 2.20 17.35
C THR A 151 1.66 2.73 18.68
N GLU A 152 1.98 3.97 19.05
CA GLU A 152 1.38 4.66 20.20
C GLU A 152 -0.15 4.77 20.09
N GLN A 153 -0.68 5.05 18.89
CA GLN A 153 -2.13 5.11 18.65
C GLN A 153 -2.82 3.75 18.79
N LEU A 154 -2.10 2.66 18.50
CA LEU A 154 -2.58 1.29 18.68
C LEU A 154 -2.46 0.77 20.12
N GLY A 155 -1.98 1.60 21.06
CA GLY A 155 -1.74 1.19 22.45
C GLY A 155 -0.38 0.50 22.66
N GLY A 156 0.53 0.64 21.71
CA GLY A 156 1.88 0.09 21.74
C GLY A 156 2.01 -1.29 21.09
N CYS A 157 3.27 -1.73 20.96
CA CYS A 157 3.61 -3.09 20.55
C CYS A 157 3.61 -3.98 21.79
N SER A 158 2.44 -4.42 22.25
CA SER A 158 2.41 -5.49 23.23
C SER A 158 2.83 -6.79 22.53
N ASP A 159 3.97 -7.37 22.94
CA ASP A 159 4.50 -8.67 22.48
C ASP A 159 3.61 -9.87 22.91
N ASP A 160 2.30 -9.65 22.96
CA ASP A 160 1.31 -10.59 23.49
C ASP A 160 1.09 -11.73 22.48
N SER A 161 2.06 -12.63 22.45
CA SER A 161 1.97 -14.01 21.98
C SER A 161 0.98 -14.86 22.81
N ASN A 162 0.16 -14.24 23.66
CA ASN A 162 -0.94 -14.83 24.41
C ASN A 162 -2.27 -14.28 23.88
N GLU A 163 -2.68 -14.81 22.73
CA GLU A 163 -3.75 -14.28 21.86
C GLU A 163 -5.16 -14.83 22.20
N GLU A 164 -5.45 -15.20 23.44
CA GLU A 164 -6.76 -15.76 23.80
C GLU A 164 -7.75 -14.77 24.46
N ASP A 165 -7.37 -13.53 24.79
CA ASP A 165 -8.27 -12.66 25.57
C ASP A 165 -8.23 -11.15 25.23
N LYS A 166 -8.15 -10.80 23.93
CA LYS A 166 -8.31 -9.40 23.48
C LYS A 166 -9.21 -9.26 22.24
N THR A 167 -10.37 -9.92 22.24
CA THR A 167 -11.45 -9.58 21.29
C THR A 167 -12.27 -8.41 21.84
N GLN A 168 -11.75 -7.19 21.68
CA GLN A 168 -12.47 -5.91 21.54
C GLN A 168 -11.48 -4.76 21.81
N LEU A 169 -10.51 -4.56 20.92
CA LEU A 169 -10.01 -3.21 20.69
C LEU A 169 -11.15 -2.47 20.00
N ALA A 170 -11.95 -1.82 20.83
CA ALA A 170 -13.06 -1.01 20.39
C ALA A 170 -12.51 0.02 19.40
N VAL A 171 -13.09 0.03 18.20
CA VAL A 171 -13.13 1.20 17.32
C VAL A 171 -14.02 2.30 17.96
N ALA A 172 -14.31 2.21 19.27
CA ALA A 172 -15.05 3.20 20.02
C ALA A 172 -14.10 4.35 20.33
N ASP A 173 -14.37 5.49 19.69
CA ASP A 173 -13.87 6.79 20.06
C ASP A 173 -12.34 6.94 20.05
N ALA A 174 -11.69 6.49 18.95
CA ALA A 174 -10.49 7.22 18.53
C ALA A 174 -10.91 8.70 18.43
N PRO A 175 -10.26 9.63 19.17
CA PRO A 175 -10.60 11.05 19.10
C PRO A 175 -10.70 11.42 17.63
N PRO A 176 -11.71 12.20 17.18
CA PRO A 176 -11.80 12.62 15.80
C PRO A 176 -10.42 13.09 15.42
N GLN A 177 -9.75 12.34 14.54
CA GLN A 177 -8.41 12.67 14.09
C GLN A 177 -8.52 14.13 13.75
N ALA A 178 -7.76 14.99 14.45
CA ALA A 178 -7.73 16.39 14.09
C ALA A 178 -7.45 16.33 12.59
N PRO A 179 -8.42 16.71 11.72
CA PRO A 179 -8.33 16.43 10.29
C PRO A 179 -6.96 16.91 9.96
N LEU A 180 -6.08 16.01 9.44
CA LEU A 180 -4.68 16.31 9.15
C LEU A 180 -4.75 17.68 8.53
N ALA A 181 -4.42 18.70 9.36
CA ALA A 181 -5.00 20.00 9.09
C ALA A 181 -4.52 20.26 7.69
N ALA A 182 -5.44 20.64 6.81
CA ALA A 182 -5.05 21.15 5.52
C ALA A 182 -4.25 22.42 5.82
N GLN A 183 -3.02 22.25 6.28
CA GLN A 183 -1.82 22.96 5.92
C GLN A 183 -1.58 22.68 4.43
N SER A 184 -2.63 22.81 3.61
CA SER A 184 -2.73 23.99 2.77
C SER A 184 -2.32 25.25 3.56
N ASP A 185 -1.03 25.30 3.92
CA ASP A 185 -0.24 26.42 3.47
C ASP A 185 -0.53 26.48 1.98
N ARG A 186 -1.55 27.27 1.68
CA ARG A 186 -1.62 28.14 0.53
C ARG A 186 -0.33 28.98 0.56
N SER A 187 0.80 28.31 0.36
CA SER A 187 1.72 28.66 -0.69
C SER A 187 0.78 28.95 -1.84
N THR A 188 0.46 30.23 -2.00
CA THR A 188 0.31 30.81 -3.31
C THR A 188 1.51 30.27 -4.08
N ALA A 189 1.32 29.11 -4.71
CA ALA A 189 1.87 28.85 -6.01
C ALA A 189 1.45 30.10 -6.77
N THR A 190 2.33 31.09 -6.70
CA THR A 190 2.40 32.12 -7.70
C THR A 190 2.66 31.27 -8.91
N GLU A 191 1.57 30.87 -9.57
CA GLU A 191 1.60 30.34 -10.90
C GLU A 191 2.32 31.42 -11.67
N TYR A 192 3.62 31.23 -11.79
CA TYR A 192 4.51 32.13 -12.48
C TYR A 192 4.16 31.87 -13.94
N GLN A 193 3.05 32.41 -14.39
CA GLN A 193 2.78 32.61 -15.80
C GLN A 193 3.92 33.53 -16.25
N PRO A 194 4.90 33.03 -17.01
CA PRO A 194 5.85 33.91 -17.63
C PRO A 194 4.99 34.76 -18.56
N THR A 195 4.88 36.04 -18.28
CA THR A 195 4.49 37.00 -19.30
C THR A 195 5.60 36.93 -20.34
N ASP A 196 5.42 36.06 -21.33
CA ASP A 196 6.27 35.97 -22.51
C ASP A 196 6.25 37.37 -23.13
N SER A 197 7.28 38.15 -22.82
CA SER A 197 7.48 39.44 -23.47
C SER A 197 7.80 39.12 -24.92
N PRO A 198 6.93 39.50 -25.87
CA PRO A 198 7.14 39.18 -27.27
C PRO A 198 8.43 39.90 -27.73
N GLY A 199 9.49 39.12 -27.93
CA GLY A 199 10.80 39.63 -28.34
C GLY A 199 12.01 39.09 -27.56
N GLN A 200 11.82 38.30 -26.49
CA GLN A 200 12.95 37.71 -25.77
C GLN A 200 13.61 36.60 -26.60
N SER A 201 14.93 36.68 -26.79
CA SER A 201 15.65 35.64 -27.52
C SER A 201 15.66 34.33 -26.70
N ARG A 202 15.66 33.18 -27.37
CA ARG A 202 15.80 31.88 -26.70
C ARG A 202 17.02 31.79 -25.79
N ALA A 203 18.09 32.51 -26.14
CA ALA A 203 19.31 32.60 -25.35
C ALA A 203 19.05 33.29 -24.01
N ASP A 204 18.33 34.42 -24.02
CA ASP A 204 17.99 35.17 -22.80
C ASP A 204 17.07 34.35 -21.89
N CYS A 205 16.09 33.65 -22.47
CA CYS A 205 15.21 32.73 -21.75
C CYS A 205 16.01 31.64 -21.03
N ARG A 206 16.95 30.98 -21.73
CA ARG A 206 17.81 29.94 -21.14
C ARG A 206 18.73 30.50 -20.06
N GLN A 207 19.31 31.67 -20.29
CA GLN A 207 20.21 32.33 -19.34
C GLN A 207 19.49 32.70 -18.05
N ARG A 208 18.26 33.20 -18.12
CA ARG A 208 17.43 33.53 -16.95
C ARG A 208 17.16 32.30 -16.09
N TYR A 209 16.67 31.21 -16.69
CA TYR A 209 16.42 29.97 -15.94
C TYR A 209 17.70 29.36 -15.38
N GLN A 210 18.83 29.48 -16.10
CA GLN A 210 20.13 29.02 -15.59
C GLN A 210 20.53 29.80 -14.33
N ALA A 211 20.42 31.13 -14.34
CA ALA A 211 20.75 31.96 -13.18
C ALA A 211 19.89 31.63 -11.95
N GLU A 212 18.61 31.31 -12.13
CA GLU A 212 17.75 30.86 -11.03
C GLU A 212 18.15 29.47 -10.49
N ILE A 213 18.53 28.54 -11.36
CA ILE A 213 19.06 27.22 -10.95
C ILE A 213 20.34 27.40 -10.14
N ASP A 214 21.27 28.26 -10.59
CA ASP A 214 22.54 28.51 -9.90
C ASP A 214 22.30 29.14 -8.51
N ASN A 215 21.29 30.01 -8.37
CA ASN A 215 20.88 30.57 -7.07
C ASN A 215 20.36 29.47 -6.11
N ILE A 216 19.52 28.56 -6.61
CA ILE A 216 19.03 27.42 -5.83
C ILE A 216 20.20 26.52 -5.42
N ASP A 217 21.12 26.21 -6.33
CA ASP A 217 22.30 25.39 -6.04
C ASP A 217 23.21 26.07 -5.00
N ALA A 218 23.37 27.39 -5.04
CA ALA A 218 24.10 28.15 -4.01
C ALA A 218 23.42 28.07 -2.64
N ARG A 219 22.09 28.23 -2.58
CA ARG A 219 21.31 28.10 -1.34
C ARG A 219 21.31 26.69 -0.78
N MET A 220 21.37 25.68 -1.65
CA MET A 220 21.59 24.31 -1.22
C MET A 220 22.99 24.10 -0.58
N ARG A 221 24.01 24.81 -1.04
CA ARG A 221 25.36 24.72 -0.45
C ARG A 221 25.51 25.48 0.87
N SER A 222 24.75 26.56 1.10
CA SER A 222 24.84 27.36 2.32
C SER A 222 24.22 26.73 3.56
N GLY A 223 23.63 25.53 3.43
CA GLY A 223 22.87 24.87 4.49
C GLY A 223 21.40 25.31 4.49
N TYR A 224 20.51 24.36 4.75
CA TYR A 224 19.05 24.53 4.74
C TYR A 224 18.39 23.54 5.70
N SER A 225 17.16 23.83 6.11
CA SER A 225 16.33 22.88 6.86
C SER A 225 15.81 21.76 5.93
N SER A 226 15.56 20.54 6.45
CA SER A 226 15.11 19.39 5.62
C SER A 226 13.90 19.72 4.74
N ALA A 227 12.89 20.39 5.30
CA ALA A 227 11.69 20.84 4.58
C ALA A 227 12.00 21.84 3.46
N GLU A 228 12.92 22.78 3.70
CA GLU A 228 13.36 23.75 2.69
C GLU A 228 14.18 23.09 1.57
N GLY A 229 14.94 22.06 1.90
CA GLY A 229 15.69 21.26 0.93
C GLY A 229 14.82 20.61 -0.12
N ASN A 230 13.72 19.99 0.30
CA ASN A 230 12.78 19.35 -0.63
C ASN A 230 12.14 20.39 -1.56
N ARG A 231 11.70 21.53 -1.03
CA ARG A 231 11.16 22.64 -1.83
C ARG A 231 12.15 23.18 -2.86
N LEU A 232 13.43 23.33 -2.49
CA LEU A 232 14.49 23.78 -3.40
C LEU A 232 14.75 22.77 -4.52
N ARG A 233 14.77 21.47 -4.21
CA ARG A 233 14.94 20.39 -5.22
C ARG A 233 13.79 20.37 -6.22
N ASP A 234 12.56 20.52 -5.76
CA ASP A 234 11.38 20.57 -6.64
C ASP A 234 11.38 21.79 -7.54
N LYS A 235 11.67 22.97 -6.99
CA LYS A 235 11.80 24.20 -7.77
C LYS A 235 12.89 24.08 -8.84
N ARG A 236 14.03 23.48 -8.50
CA ARG A 236 15.12 23.21 -9.46
C ARG A 236 14.66 22.31 -10.62
N ARG A 237 13.91 21.23 -10.34
CA ARG A 237 13.35 20.32 -11.37
C ARG A 237 12.39 21.06 -12.31
N GLN A 238 11.52 21.91 -11.75
CA GLN A 238 10.59 22.73 -12.54
C GLN A 238 11.33 23.71 -13.46
N LEU A 239 12.33 24.42 -12.95
CA LEU A 239 13.14 25.36 -13.75
C LEU A 239 13.93 24.65 -14.86
N GLN A 240 14.43 23.43 -14.61
CA GLN A 240 15.07 22.63 -15.66
C GLN A 240 14.10 22.29 -16.80
N THR A 241 12.85 21.94 -16.46
CA THR A 241 11.80 21.69 -17.46
C THR A 241 11.47 22.96 -18.23
N GLN A 242 11.33 24.11 -17.55
CA GLN A 242 11.06 25.39 -18.22
C GLN A 242 12.22 25.83 -19.13
N ARG A 243 13.47 25.68 -18.68
CA ARG A 243 14.67 25.96 -19.49
C ARG A 243 14.71 25.16 -20.80
N SER A 244 14.23 23.91 -20.76
CA SER A 244 14.17 23.05 -21.95
C SER A 244 13.14 23.50 -22.99
N ARG A 245 12.18 24.35 -22.59
CA ARG A 245 11.06 24.81 -23.43
C ARG A 245 11.32 26.16 -24.14
N CYS A 246 12.42 26.86 -23.84
CA CYS A 246 12.78 28.17 -24.40
C CYS A 246 13.05 28.20 -25.94
#